data_AF-A0A5E5Q1H1-F1
#
_entry.id   AF-A0A5E5Q1H1-F1
#
_cell.length_a   1.000
_cell.length_b   1.000
_cell.length_c   1.000
_cell.angle_alpha   90.00
_cell.angle_beta   90.00
_cell.angle_gamma   90.00
#
_symmetry.space_group_name_H-M   'P 1'
#
loop_
_entity.id
_entity.type
_entity.pdbx_description
1 polymer ?
#
loop_
_entity_poly.entity_id
_entity_poly.type
_entity_poly.pdbx_seq_one_letter_code
_entity_poly.pdbx_strand_id
1 'polypeptide(L)'
;MGRYYDGDIEGKFWFAVQDSDDGEFFGAEETNSNYINYCVLSKNKDKVFKGVDECKKQLGEWLTIFDNYFHEDSAYSDLKIEDFIANNHYKVNAKDYKVKIIWYARLMMGIKMKDFFKDNPDNNLYFEAEL
;
A
#
# COMPACT_ATOMS: atom_id res chain seq x y z
N MET A 1 -11.58 12.60 -18.00
CA MET A 1 -10.44 13.44 -17.56
C MET A 1 -9.34 13.41 -18.61
N GLY A 2 -8.69 14.54 -18.91
CA GLY A 2 -7.55 14.63 -19.84
C GLY A 2 -6.24 14.94 -19.11
N ARG A 3 -5.11 14.48 -19.66
CA ARG A 3 -3.76 14.64 -19.08
C ARG A 3 -3.14 16.00 -19.43
N TYR A 4 -2.06 16.35 -18.76
CA TYR A 4 -1.28 17.58 -18.94
C TYR A 4 0.19 17.22 -19.16
N TYR A 5 0.94 18.13 -19.78
CA TYR A 5 2.40 18.03 -19.91
C TYR A 5 3.04 19.36 -19.50
N ASP A 6 4.25 19.26 -18.97
CA ASP A 6 4.93 20.31 -18.23
C ASP A 6 6.44 20.08 -18.27
N GLY A 7 7.24 21.16 -18.20
CA GLY A 7 8.70 21.14 -18.39
C GLY A 7 9.17 22.45 -19.03
N ASP A 8 10.05 22.37 -20.04
CA ASP A 8 10.45 23.56 -20.83
C ASP A 8 9.32 24.11 -21.73
N ILE A 9 8.23 23.34 -21.89
CA ILE A 9 6.97 23.74 -22.51
C ILE A 9 5.79 23.28 -21.64
N GLU A 10 4.67 23.98 -21.73
CA GLU A 10 3.49 23.71 -20.90
C GLU A 10 2.21 23.69 -21.73
N GLY A 11 1.29 22.80 -21.37
CA GLY A 11 0.01 22.72 -22.05
C GLY A 11 -0.92 21.65 -21.52
N LYS A 12 -2.07 21.52 -22.19
CA LYS A 12 -3.07 20.52 -21.89
C LYS A 12 -3.45 19.77 -23.15
N PHE A 13 -3.49 18.45 -23.05
CA PHE A 13 -4.06 17.60 -24.09
C PHE A 13 -5.57 17.82 -24.20
N TRP A 14 -6.06 17.97 -25.42
CA TRP A 14 -7.48 18.17 -25.67
C TRP A 14 -8.28 16.93 -25.26
N PHE A 15 -9.21 17.12 -24.33
CA PHE A 15 -9.94 16.01 -23.73
C PHE A 15 -10.72 15.21 -24.79
N ALA A 16 -10.50 13.89 -24.81
CA ALA A 16 -11.12 12.92 -25.72
C ALA A 16 -10.82 13.15 -27.22
N VAL A 17 -9.81 13.95 -27.55
CA VAL A 17 -9.42 14.25 -28.94
C VAL A 17 -7.92 14.05 -29.17
N GLN A 18 -7.07 14.48 -28.24
CA GLN A 18 -5.62 14.40 -28.37
C GLN A 18 -5.05 13.41 -27.36
N ASP A 19 -4.21 12.49 -27.84
CA ASP A 19 -3.55 11.51 -26.99
C ASP A 19 -2.47 12.16 -26.12
N SER A 20 -2.17 11.56 -24.97
CA SER A 20 -1.28 12.17 -23.96
C SER A 20 0.20 11.92 -24.20
N ASP A 21 0.53 11.14 -25.21
CA ASP A 21 1.87 10.85 -25.74
C ASP A 21 2.12 11.63 -27.04
N ASP A 22 1.21 12.54 -27.42
CA ASP A 22 1.27 13.28 -28.70
C ASP A 22 2.50 14.20 -28.82
N GLY A 23 3.29 14.36 -27.74
CA GLY A 23 4.65 14.90 -27.82
C GLY A 23 5.59 14.06 -28.71
N GLU A 24 5.39 12.75 -28.82
CA GLU A 24 6.18 11.83 -29.65
C GLU A 24 6.01 12.10 -31.14
N PHE A 25 4.82 12.59 -31.54
CA PHE A 25 4.59 13.06 -32.90
C PHE A 25 5.54 14.21 -33.29
N PHE A 26 5.99 14.99 -32.30
CA PHE A 26 6.99 16.05 -32.46
C PHE A 26 8.42 15.59 -32.11
N GLY A 27 8.63 14.29 -31.90
CA GLY A 27 9.93 13.68 -31.61
C GLY A 27 10.35 13.75 -30.14
N ALA A 28 9.44 14.06 -29.21
CA ALA A 28 9.73 13.93 -27.78
C ALA A 28 9.86 12.45 -27.39
N GLU A 29 10.74 12.16 -26.43
CA GLU A 29 10.88 10.83 -25.83
C GLU A 29 10.37 10.89 -24.37
N GLU A 30 9.56 9.92 -23.93
CA GLU A 30 9.02 9.85 -22.57
C GLU A 30 10.13 9.70 -21.52
N THR A 31 10.05 10.44 -20.40
CA THR A 31 10.98 10.31 -19.27
C THR A 31 10.24 10.21 -17.94
N ASN A 32 10.29 9.05 -17.29
CA ASN A 32 9.57 8.79 -16.03
C ASN A 32 10.54 8.44 -14.88
N SER A 33 10.46 9.16 -13.76
CA SER A 33 10.72 8.57 -12.45
C SER A 33 9.51 8.82 -11.54
N ASN A 34 8.40 8.17 -11.86
CA ASN A 34 7.12 8.20 -11.13
C ASN A 34 7.21 7.57 -9.71
N TYR A 35 8.23 7.90 -8.90
CA TYR A 35 8.59 7.16 -7.69
C TYR A 35 8.93 8.08 -6.49
N ILE A 36 8.59 7.62 -5.28
CA ILE A 36 9.00 8.17 -3.98
C ILE A 36 10.00 7.23 -3.31
N ASN A 37 11.14 7.77 -2.88
CA ASN A 37 12.20 7.03 -2.19
C ASN A 37 12.07 7.11 -0.64
N TYR A 38 12.13 5.95 0.03
CA TYR A 38 12.05 5.82 1.49
C TYR A 38 13.31 5.17 2.08
N CYS A 39 13.70 5.60 3.29
CA CYS A 39 14.80 5.03 4.05
C CYS A 39 14.45 4.88 5.55
N VAL A 40 14.69 3.69 6.12
CA VAL A 40 14.66 3.45 7.57
C VAL A 40 16.07 3.14 8.04
N LEU A 41 16.64 4.05 8.83
CA LEU A 41 17.99 3.88 9.40
C LEU A 41 18.00 2.74 10.44
N SER A 42 19.08 1.95 10.49
CA SER A 42 19.23 0.83 11.43
C SER A 42 19.05 1.25 12.90
N LYS A 43 19.54 2.43 13.28
CA LYS A 43 19.33 3.03 14.61
C LYS A 43 17.85 3.28 14.98
N ASN A 44 16.96 3.29 13.99
CA ASN A 44 15.52 3.49 14.15
C ASN A 44 14.72 2.19 14.02
N LYS A 45 15.36 1.02 13.89
CA LYS A 45 14.65 -0.27 13.72
C LYS A 45 13.66 -0.55 14.84
N ASP A 46 13.94 -0.11 16.07
CA ASP A 46 13.03 -0.24 17.22
C ASP A 46 11.65 0.39 16.96
N LYS A 47 11.57 1.44 16.13
CA LYS A 47 10.28 2.03 15.75
C LYS A 47 9.46 1.09 14.86
N VAL A 48 10.11 0.31 14.00
CA VAL A 48 9.46 -0.73 13.18
C VAL A 48 8.92 -1.83 14.09
N PHE A 49 9.72 -2.34 15.03
CA PHE A 49 9.26 -3.36 15.98
C PHE A 49 8.06 -2.88 16.79
N LYS A 50 8.14 -1.67 17.37
CA LYS A 50 7.03 -1.05 18.11
C LYS A 50 5.80 -0.81 17.25
N GLY A 51 5.98 -0.37 16.00
CA GLY A 51 4.89 -0.16 15.06
C GLY A 51 4.16 -1.45 14.70
N VAL A 52 4.90 -2.54 14.50
CA VAL A 52 4.32 -3.88 14.28
C VAL A 52 3.52 -4.33 15.49
N ASP A 53 4.07 -4.16 16.70
CA ASP A 53 3.39 -4.57 17.92
C ASP A 53 2.11 -3.74 18.17
N GLU A 54 2.14 -2.43 17.87
CA GLU A 54 0.95 -1.58 17.93
C GLU A 54 -0.10 -2.00 16.90
N CYS A 55 0.29 -2.33 15.66
CA CYS A 55 -0.66 -2.83 14.66
C CYS A 55 -1.35 -4.12 15.13
N LYS A 56 -0.59 -5.06 15.71
CA LYS A 56 -1.16 -6.29 16.28
C LYS A 56 -2.14 -6.00 17.41
N LYS A 57 -1.81 -5.04 18.28
CA LYS A 57 -2.70 -4.59 19.37
C LYS A 57 -3.97 -3.95 18.84
N GLN A 58 -3.87 -3.09 17.83
CA GLN A 58 -5.03 -2.43 17.22
C GLN A 58 -5.94 -3.41 16.48
N LEU A 59 -5.37 -4.46 15.87
CA LEU A 59 -6.14 -5.51 15.21
C LEU A 59 -6.86 -6.40 16.23
N GLY A 60 -6.18 -6.86 17.28
CA GLY A 60 -6.78 -7.80 18.23
C GLY A 60 -7.28 -9.06 17.51
N GLU A 61 -8.52 -9.48 17.77
CA GLU A 61 -9.14 -10.65 17.11
C GLU A 61 -9.25 -10.51 15.59
N TRP A 62 -9.28 -9.28 15.06
CA TRP A 62 -9.29 -9.05 13.61
C TRP A 62 -8.03 -9.51 12.90
N LEU A 63 -6.91 -9.65 13.61
CA LEU A 63 -5.68 -10.19 13.02
C LEU A 63 -5.93 -11.62 12.51
N THR A 64 -6.45 -12.50 13.37
CA THR A 64 -6.75 -13.89 12.98
C THR A 64 -7.86 -13.97 11.93
N ILE A 65 -8.87 -13.09 12.00
CA ILE A 65 -9.93 -13.05 10.99
C ILE A 65 -9.34 -12.72 9.62
N PHE A 66 -8.49 -11.69 9.53
CA PHE A 66 -7.86 -11.31 8.26
C PHE A 66 -6.79 -12.29 7.80
N ASP A 67 -5.99 -12.87 8.70
CA ASP A 67 -5.04 -13.93 8.34
C ASP A 67 -5.78 -15.10 7.69
N ASN A 68 -6.92 -15.53 8.27
CA ASN A 68 -7.75 -16.59 7.69
C ASN A 68 -8.36 -16.17 6.35
N TYR A 69 -8.91 -14.95 6.26
CA TYR A 69 -9.53 -14.45 5.03
C TYR A 69 -8.52 -14.36 3.87
N PHE A 70 -7.39 -13.69 4.10
CA PHE A 70 -6.37 -13.46 3.08
C PHE A 70 -5.48 -14.66 2.81
N HIS A 71 -5.58 -15.73 3.60
CA HIS A 71 -5.03 -17.04 3.26
C HIS A 71 -5.82 -17.72 2.13
N GLU A 72 -7.13 -17.46 2.04
CA GLU A 72 -8.04 -18.07 1.07
C GLU A 72 -8.34 -17.16 -0.15
N ASP A 73 -8.44 -15.84 0.03
CA ASP A 73 -8.76 -14.87 -1.02
C ASP A 73 -7.90 -13.59 -0.93
N SER A 74 -7.24 -13.22 -2.03
CA SER A 74 -6.44 -12.00 -2.11
C SER A 74 -7.26 -10.74 -2.41
N ALA A 75 -8.48 -10.88 -2.92
CA ALA A 75 -9.36 -9.77 -3.29
C ALA A 75 -10.40 -9.53 -2.20
N TYR A 76 -10.71 -8.26 -1.91
CA TYR A 76 -11.73 -7.91 -0.94
C TYR A 76 -12.79 -6.98 -1.52
N SER A 77 -13.99 -7.08 -0.97
CA SER A 77 -15.09 -6.12 -1.13
C SER A 77 -15.92 -6.12 0.16
N ASP A 78 -16.73 -5.07 0.37
CA ASP A 78 -17.63 -4.99 1.53
C ASP A 78 -18.44 -6.28 1.72
N LEU A 79 -19.08 -6.75 0.64
CA LEU A 79 -19.91 -7.96 0.67
C LEU A 79 -19.10 -9.21 1.01
N LYS A 80 -17.91 -9.39 0.40
CA LYS A 80 -17.10 -10.60 0.65
C LYS A 80 -16.63 -10.69 2.09
N ILE A 81 -16.22 -9.57 2.69
CA ILE A 81 -15.78 -9.56 4.09
C ILE A 81 -16.97 -9.76 5.03
N GLU A 82 -18.10 -9.11 4.76
CA GLU A 82 -19.33 -9.30 5.55
C GLU A 82 -19.83 -10.75 5.51
N ASP A 83 -19.87 -11.35 4.32
CA ASP A 83 -20.24 -12.76 4.12
C ASP A 83 -19.26 -13.71 4.81
N PHE A 84 -17.95 -13.47 4.69
CA PHE A 84 -16.93 -14.28 5.36
C PHE A 84 -17.11 -14.25 6.89
N ILE A 85 -17.38 -13.07 7.45
CA ILE A 85 -17.63 -12.89 8.88
C ILE A 85 -18.88 -13.66 9.32
N ALA A 86 -19.97 -13.54 8.56
CA ALA A 86 -21.23 -14.20 8.85
C ALA A 86 -21.13 -15.73 8.76
N ASN A 87 -20.50 -16.25 7.69
CA ASN A 87 -20.36 -17.68 7.42
C ASN A 87 -19.45 -18.39 8.43
N ASN A 88 -18.45 -17.69 8.96
CA ASN A 88 -17.56 -18.23 9.99
C ASN A 88 -18.02 -17.91 11.43
N HIS A 89 -19.19 -17.27 11.59
CA HIS A 89 -19.80 -16.95 12.88
C HIS A 89 -18.89 -16.13 13.84
N TYR A 90 -18.03 -15.26 13.30
CA TYR A 90 -17.20 -14.39 14.13
C TYR A 90 -18.07 -13.37 14.88
N LYS A 91 -17.78 -13.16 16.16
CA LYS A 91 -18.55 -12.26 17.05
C LYS A 91 -18.03 -10.82 17.01
N VAL A 92 -17.87 -10.29 15.81
CA VAL A 92 -17.39 -8.91 15.56
C VAL A 92 -18.45 -8.09 14.85
N ASN A 93 -18.42 -6.77 15.00
CA ASN A 93 -19.20 -5.90 14.13
C ASN A 93 -18.54 -5.88 12.75
N ALA A 94 -19.18 -6.48 11.75
CA ALA A 94 -18.63 -6.59 10.41
C ALA A 94 -18.18 -5.23 9.87
N LYS A 95 -18.91 -4.14 10.15
CA LYS A 95 -18.57 -2.79 9.67
C LYS A 95 -17.22 -2.25 10.18
N ASP A 96 -16.71 -2.76 11.30
CA ASP A 96 -15.42 -2.34 11.84
C ASP A 96 -14.25 -2.74 10.92
N TYR A 97 -14.47 -3.70 10.00
CA TYR A 97 -13.46 -4.16 9.05
C TYR A 97 -12.83 -2.98 8.29
N LYS A 98 -13.60 -1.93 7.95
CA LYS A 98 -13.12 -0.76 7.19
C LYS A 98 -11.97 -0.03 7.88
N VAL A 99 -12.00 0.03 9.20
CA VAL A 99 -10.93 0.62 9.99
C VAL A 99 -9.81 -0.40 10.21
N LYS A 100 -10.17 -1.66 10.47
CA LYS A 100 -9.20 -2.71 10.80
C LYS A 100 -8.34 -3.11 9.61
N ILE A 101 -8.86 -3.12 8.38
CA ILE A 101 -8.11 -3.49 7.17
C ILE A 101 -6.95 -2.53 6.90
N ILE A 102 -7.08 -1.25 7.29
CA ILE A 102 -5.99 -0.27 7.22
C ILE A 102 -4.84 -0.69 8.16
N TRP A 103 -5.16 -1.12 9.38
CA TRP A 103 -4.16 -1.62 10.32
C TRP A 103 -3.52 -2.93 9.85
N TYR A 104 -4.30 -3.80 9.19
CA TYR A 104 -3.80 -5.04 8.59
C TYR A 104 -2.81 -4.75 7.46
N ALA A 105 -3.15 -3.84 6.54
CA ALA A 105 -2.25 -3.41 5.47
C ALA A 105 -0.92 -2.82 6.03
N ARG A 106 -1.00 -1.99 7.07
CA ARG A 106 0.18 -1.47 7.79
C ARG A 106 1.01 -2.59 8.41
N LEU A 107 0.36 -3.56 9.04
CA LEU A 107 1.03 -4.71 9.64
C LEU A 107 1.80 -5.51 8.59
N MET A 108 1.20 -5.79 7.43
CA MET A 108 1.87 -6.56 6.36
C MET A 108 3.14 -5.87 5.86
N MET A 109 3.10 -4.54 5.68
CA MET A 109 4.28 -3.74 5.35
C MET A 109 5.31 -3.77 6.50
N GLY A 110 4.85 -3.59 7.74
CA GLY A 110 5.71 -3.57 8.93
C GLY A 110 6.40 -4.90 9.21
N ILE A 111 5.75 -6.05 8.95
CA ILE A 111 6.34 -7.38 9.09
C ILE A 111 7.53 -7.54 8.13
N LYS A 112 7.38 -7.14 6.86
CA LYS A 112 8.49 -7.18 5.90
C LYS A 112 9.69 -6.36 6.36
N MET A 113 9.44 -5.15 6.87
CA MET A 113 10.50 -4.31 7.44
C MET A 113 11.13 -4.95 8.69
N LYS A 114 10.30 -5.53 9.57
CA LYS A 114 10.76 -6.20 10.79
C LYS A 114 11.65 -7.39 10.47
N ASP A 115 11.28 -8.20 9.49
CA ASP A 115 12.06 -9.36 9.07
C ASP A 115 13.39 -8.94 8.44
N PHE A 116 13.40 -7.90 7.60
CA PHE A 116 14.66 -7.31 7.10
C PHE A 116 15.63 -6.94 8.23
N PHE A 117 15.16 -6.27 9.30
CA PHE A 117 16.02 -5.87 10.42
C PHE A 117 16.40 -7.00 11.37
N LYS A 118 15.69 -8.14 11.35
CA LYS A 118 16.15 -9.35 12.05
C LYS A 118 17.35 -9.96 11.33
N ASP A 119 17.25 -10.04 10.00
CA ASP A 119 18.27 -10.66 9.16
C ASP A 119 19.47 -9.73 8.94
N ASN A 120 19.24 -8.41 8.96
CA ASN A 120 20.23 -7.37 8.69
C ASN A 120 20.22 -6.28 9.80
N PRO A 121 20.65 -6.61 11.03
CA PRO A 121 20.46 -5.74 12.19
C PRO A 121 21.16 -4.37 12.11
N ASP A 122 22.24 -4.26 11.33
CA ASP A 122 23.06 -3.05 11.24
C ASP A 122 22.86 -2.27 9.93
N ASN A 123 22.10 -2.81 8.98
CA ASN A 123 21.86 -2.20 7.66
C ASN A 123 20.67 -1.24 7.70
N ASN A 124 20.70 -0.22 6.83
CA ASN A 124 19.53 0.62 6.57
C ASN A 124 18.61 -0.07 5.55
N LEU A 125 17.30 0.13 5.67
CA LEU A 125 16.29 -0.35 4.74
C LEU A 125 15.93 0.78 3.77
N TYR A 126 15.91 0.51 2.46
CA TYR A 126 15.50 1.44 1.41
C TYR A 126 14.41 0.84 0.54
N PHE A 127 13.45 1.63 0.07
CA PHE A 127 12.43 1.20 -0.89
C PHE A 127 11.82 2.37 -1.65
N GLU A 128 11.29 2.10 -2.84
CA GLU A 128 10.59 3.06 -3.69
C GLU A 128 9.09 2.76 -3.73
N ALA A 129 8.27 3.79 -3.90
CA ALA A 129 6.83 3.68 -4.09
C ALA A 129 6.40 4.49 -5.31
N GLU A 130 5.70 3.85 -6.24
CA GLU A 130 5.11 4.53 -7.40
C GLU A 130 4.05 5.56 -6.97
N LEU A 131 3.96 6.66 -7.72
CA LEU A 131 3.01 7.76 -7.53
C LEU A 131 1.72 7.58 -8.34
#